data_AF-A0A956VZX2-F1
#
_entry.id   AF-A0A956VZX2-F1
#
_cell.length_a   1.000
_cell.length_b   1.000
_cell.length_c   1.000
_cell.angle_alpha   90.00
_cell.angle_beta   90.00
_cell.angle_gamma   90.00
#
_symmetry.space_group_name_H-M   'P 1'
#
loop_
_entity.id
_entity.type
_entity.pdbx_description
1 polymer ?
#
loop_
_entity_poly.entity_id
_entity_poly.type
_entity_poly.pdbx_seq_one_letter_code
_entity_poly.pdbx_strand_id
1 'polypeptide(L)' 'MKRSASFSRDRRYRYELGRRWGLGPAVTWVMLNPSTADATVDDPTIRRCIDFSR' A
#
# COMPACT_ATOMS: atom_id res chain seq x y z
N MET A 1 4.46 6.66 -11.11
CA MET A 1 4.19 5.79 -9.94
C MET A 1 2.86 5.10 -10.13
N LYS A 2 2.83 3.77 -10.23
CA LYS A 2 1.60 2.98 -10.31
C LYS A 2 1.11 2.68 -8.90
N ARG A 3 -0.18 2.93 -8.65
CA ARG A 3 -0.86 2.64 -7.38
C ARG A 3 -1.97 1.62 -7.62
N SER A 4 -2.19 0.74 -6.65
CA SER A 4 -3.30 -0.21 -6.65
C SER A 4 -3.76 -0.46 -5.22
N ALA A 5 -5.02 -0.87 -5.08
CA ALA A 5 -5.56 -1.37 -3.84
C ALA A 5 -6.65 -2.41 -4.15
N SER A 6 -6.68 -3.50 -3.40
CA SER A 6 -7.73 -4.53 -3.49
C SER A 6 -8.58 -4.49 -2.22
N PHE A 7 -9.90 -4.50 -2.40
CA PHE A 7 -10.86 -4.39 -1.32
C PHE A 7 -11.87 -5.54 -1.38
N SER A 8 -12.48 -5.86 -0.24
CA SER A 8 -13.70 -6.67 -0.17
C SER A 8 -14.84 -6.01 -0.96
N ARG A 9 -15.85 -6.80 -1.34
CA ARG A 9 -17.00 -6.32 -2.13
C ARG A 9 -17.74 -5.16 -1.44
N ASP A 10 -17.83 -5.19 -0.11
CA ASP A 10 -18.44 -4.17 0.75
C ASP A 10 -17.46 -3.01 1.11
N ARG A 11 -16.22 -3.08 0.62
CA ARG A 11 -15.12 -2.14 0.89
C ARG A 11 -14.73 -2.00 2.36
N ARG A 12 -15.18 -2.89 3.23
CA ARG A 12 -14.86 -2.88 4.67
C ARG A 12 -13.41 -3.28 4.94
N TYR A 13 -12.85 -4.15 4.10
CA TYR A 13 -11.49 -4.65 4.24
C TYR A 13 -10.65 -4.29 3.02
N ARG A 14 -9.42 -3.86 3.25
CA ARG A 14 -8.39 -3.71 2.22
C ARG A 14 -7.40 -4.87 2.34
N TYR A 15 -7.39 -5.75 1.35
CA TYR A 15 -6.52 -6.92 1.37
C TYR A 15 -5.11 -6.59 0.93
N GLU A 16 -4.98 -5.72 -0.08
CA GLU A 16 -3.68 -5.39 -0.66
C GLU A 16 -3.58 -3.90 -0.97
N LEU A 17 -2.37 -3.38 -0.85
CA LEU A 17 -2.00 -2.04 -1.25
C LEU A 17 -0.68 -2.08 -2.00
N GLY A 18 -0.69 -1.65 -3.26
CA GLY A 18 0.47 -1.70 -4.15
C GLY A 18 1.02 -0.31 -4.48
N ARG A 19 2.34 -0.18 -4.46
CA ARG A 19 3.08 1.03 -4.88
C ARG A 19 4.26 0.60 -5.74
N ARG A 20 4.31 1.06 -6.99
CA ARG A 20 5.41 0.77 -7.92
C ARG A 20 5.94 2.06 -8.54
N TRP A 21 7.20 2.38 -8.25
CA TRP A 21 7.90 3.55 -8.78
C TRP A 21 9.04 3.20 -9.73
N GLY A 22 9.38 1.92 -9.89
CA GLY A 22 10.41 1.44 -10.82
C GLY A 22 10.20 0.00 -11.28
N LEU A 23 11.21 -0.56 -11.96
CA LEU A 23 11.20 -1.93 -12.49
C LEU A 23 11.92 -2.95 -11.59
N GLY A 24 12.50 -2.52 -10.47
CA GLY A 24 13.24 -3.40 -9.55
C GLY A 24 12.38 -4.44 -8.81
N PRO A 25 13.01 -5.27 -7.98
CA PRO A 25 12.33 -6.27 -7.15
C PRO A 25 11.26 -5.65 -6.25
N ALA A 26 10.25 -6.44 -5.91
CA ALA A 26 9.20 -6.03 -4.98
C ALA A 26 9.57 -6.41 -3.54
N VAL A 27 9.16 -5.57 -2.58
CA VAL A 27 9.16 -5.88 -1.16
C VAL A 27 7.73 -5.94 -0.65
N THR A 28 7.43 -6.96 0.16
CA THR A 28 6.11 -7.16 0.77
C THR A 28 6.19 -6.85 2.25
N TRP A 29 5.40 -5.87 2.69
CA TRP A 29 5.20 -5.57 4.10
C TRP A 29 3.94 -6.27 4.60
N VAL A 30 4.05 -7.05 5.68
CA VAL A 30 2.90 -7.65 6.38
C VAL A 30 2.66 -6.83 7.65
N MET A 31 1.54 -6.11 7.72
CA MET A 31 1.29 -5.13 8.78
C MET A 31 -0.06 -5.37 9.46
N LEU A 32 -0.06 -5.25 10.79
CA LEU A 32 -1.26 -5.21 11.65
C LEU A 32 -1.48 -3.78 12.14
N ASN A 33 -1.78 -2.87 11.22
CA ASN A 33 -1.95 -1.44 11.52
C ASN A 33 -3.28 -0.95 10.95
N PRO A 34 -4.06 -0.12 11.66
CA PRO A 34 -5.21 0.61 11.10
C PRO A 34 -4.80 1.68 10.05
N SER A 35 -3.98 1.29 9.07
CA SER A 35 -3.69 2.09 7.90
C SER A 35 -4.95 2.27 7.06
N THR A 36 -5.31 3.51 6.74
CA THR A 36 -6.49 3.88 5.94
C THR A 36 -6.15 4.21 4.49
N ALA A 37 -4.88 4.10 4.09
CA ALA A 37 -4.44 4.33 2.70
C ALA A 37 -5.25 3.54 1.65
N ASP A 38 -5.38 4.09 0.46
CA ASP A 38 -6.10 3.46 -0.64
C ASP A 38 -5.36 3.60 -1.97
N ALA A 39 -6.04 3.37 -3.10
CA ALA A 39 -5.41 3.50 -4.42
C ALA A 39 -4.94 4.93 -4.74
N THR A 40 -5.40 5.94 -4.00
CA THR A 40 -5.19 7.37 -4.26
C THR A 40 -4.39 8.07 -3.17
N VAL A 41 -4.64 7.76 -1.90
CA VAL A 41 -4.05 8.46 -0.74
C VAL A 41 -3.11 7.55 0.03
N ASP A 42 -1.93 8.08 0.33
CA ASP A 42 -0.93 7.49 1.22
C ASP A 42 -1.05 8.09 2.62
N ASP A 43 -1.19 7.25 3.64
CA ASP A 43 -1.19 7.67 5.05
C ASP A 43 0.24 7.74 5.63
N PRO A 44 0.45 8.17 6.88
CA PRO A 44 1.78 8.22 7.50
C PRO A 44 2.51 6.86 7.54
N THR A 45 1.79 5.75 7.64
CA THR A 45 2.38 4.40 7.66
C THR A 45 2.92 4.03 6.30
N ILE A 46 2.12 4.21 5.24
CA ILE A 46 2.55 3.86 3.89
C ILE A 46 3.68 4.76 3.40
N ARG A 47 3.68 6.05 3.79
CA ARG A 47 4.81 6.95 3.51
C ARG A 47 6.12 6.40 4.09
N ARG A 48 6.12 5.96 5.35
CA ARG A 48 7.32 5.32 5.96
C ARG A 48 7.73 4.03 5.26
N CYS A 49 6.78 3.15 4.93
CA CYS A 49 7.11 1.91 4.20
C CYS A 49 7.75 2.21 2.85
N ILE A 50 7.25 3.22 2.11
CA ILE A 50 7.86 3.65 0.85
C ILE A 50 9.29 4.14 1.09
N ASP A 51 9.50 4.99 2.09
CA ASP A 51 10.83 5.55 2.38
C ASP A 51 11.85 4.46 2.76
N PHE A 52 11.44 3.40 3.46
CA PHE A 52 12.29 2.23 3.75
C PHE A 52 12.55 1.31 2.56
N SER A 53 11.78 1.45 1.47
CA SER A 53 11.77 0.50 0.34
C SER A 53 12.28 1.09 -0.96
N ARG A 54 12.60 2.38 -0.99
CA ARG A 54 13.05 3.10 -2.19
C ARG A 54 14.48 2.77 -2.58
#